data_AF-A0A967CKK3-F1
#
_entry.id   AF-A0A967CKK3-F1
#
_cell.length_a   1.000
_cell.length_b   1.000
_cell.length_c   1.000
_cell.angle_alpha   90.00
_cell.angle_beta   90.00
_cell.angle_gamma   90.00
#
_symmetry.space_group_name_H-M   'P 1'
#
loop_
_entity.id
_entity.type
_entity.pdbx_description
1 polymer ?
#
loop_
_entity_poly.entity_id
_entity_poly.type
_entity_poly.pdbx_seq_one_letter_code
_entity_poly.pdbx_strand_id
1 'polypeptide(L)' 'MKFSGFELLKQGLTGNTGWGPHWRRPKPKGAYDIVIIGGGGHGLATAYYL' A
#
# COMPACT_ATOMS: atom_id res chain seq x y z
N MET A 1 -1.78 -5.11 -12.44
CA MET A 1 -0.58 -4.25 -12.45
C MET A 1 0.59 -5.10 -12.05
N LYS A 2 1.64 -5.18 -12.89
CA LYS A 2 2.90 -5.83 -12.52
C LYS A 2 3.93 -4.73 -12.35
N PHE A 3 4.58 -4.68 -11.20
CA PHE A 3 5.71 -3.79 -11.00
C PHE A 3 6.88 -4.31 -11.84
N SER A 4 7.44 -3.44 -12.68
CA SER A 4 8.64 -3.72 -13.46
C SER A 4 9.44 -2.43 -13.63
N GLY A 5 10.75 -2.54 -13.88
CA GLY A 5 11.60 -1.38 -14.11
C GLY A 5 11.13 -0.52 -15.29
N PHE A 6 10.66 -1.16 -16.36
CA PHE A 6 10.09 -0.46 -17.52
C PHE A 6 8.81 0.31 -17.15
N GLU A 7 7.91 -0.30 -16.36
CA GLU A 7 6.67 0.38 -15.96
C GLU A 7 6.96 1.54 -15.00
N LEU A 8 7.95 1.44 -14.11
CA LEU A 8 8.37 2.55 -13.26
C LEU A 8 8.89 3.74 -14.09
N LEU A 9 9.73 3.47 -15.10
CA LEU A 9 10.23 4.52 -16.00
C LEU A 9 9.08 5.17 -16.76
N LYS A 10 8.21 4.36 -17.37
CA LYS A 10 7.04 4.83 -18.11
C LYS A 10 6.13 5.68 -17.23
N GLN A 11 5.75 5.19 -16.05
CA GLN A 11 4.88 5.91 -15.13
C GLN A 11 5.53 7.17 -14.55
N GLY A 12 6.85 7.17 -14.34
CA GLY A 12 7.60 8.37 -13.98
C GLY A 12 7.50 9.46 -15.05
N LEU A 13 7.59 9.08 -16.33
CA LEU A 13 7.43 10.01 -17.46
C LEU A 13 5.97 10.46 -17.68
N THR A 14 4.98 9.62 -17.35
CA THR A 14 3.55 9.92 -17.52
C THR A 14 2.88 10.46 -16.25
N GLY A 15 3.67 10.91 -15.26
CA GLY A 15 3.15 11.54 -14.05
C GLY A 15 2.34 10.60 -13.14
N ASN A 16 2.66 9.31 -13.13
CA ASN A 16 2.06 8.29 -12.25
C ASN A 16 0.54 8.08 -12.43
N THR A 17 0.00 8.39 -13.61
CA THR A 17 -1.44 8.35 -13.90
C THR A 17 -2.00 6.95 -14.19
N GLY A 18 -1.15 5.96 -14.51
CA GLY A 18 -1.56 4.59 -14.80
C GLY A 18 -1.63 3.66 -13.61
N TRP A 19 -1.24 4.12 -12.41
CA TRP A 19 -1.38 3.31 -11.20
C TRP A 19 -2.82 3.31 -10.70
N GLY A 20 -3.34 2.13 -10.39
CA GLY A 20 -4.59 2.02 -9.65
C GLY A 20 -4.35 1.90 -8.15
N PRO A 21 -5.42 1.94 -7.34
CA PRO A 21 -5.32 1.86 -5.90
C PRO A 21 -4.68 0.55 -5.45
N HIS A 22 -3.59 0.64 -4.70
CA HIS A 22 -2.94 -0.55 -4.14
C HIS A 22 -3.67 -1.08 -2.90
N TRP A 23 -4.35 -0.20 -2.15
CA TRP A 23 -4.92 -0.53 -0.84
C TRP A 23 -6.42 -0.21 -0.85
N ARG A 24 -7.20 -1.02 -0.15
CA ARG A 24 -8.64 -0.79 0.04
C ARG A 24 -8.84 0.36 1.03
N ARG A 25 -10.01 1.02 0.96
CA ARG A 25 -10.47 2.02 1.94
C ARG A 25 -11.65 1.49 2.77
N PRO A 26 -11.48 0.42 3.58
CA PRO A 26 -12.55 -0.11 4.39
C PRO A 26 -12.86 0.81 5.59
N LYS A 27 -14.10 0.78 6.08
CA LYS A 27 -14.43 1.32 7.40
C LYS A 27 -13.78 0.43 8.48
N PRO A 28 -13.34 0.99 9.62
CA PRO A 28 -12.85 0.19 10.75
C PRO A 28 -13.90 -0.81 11.22
N LYS A 29 -13.46 -2.02 11.57
CA LYS A 29 -14.29 -3.03 12.23
C LYS A 29 -14.50 -2.63 13.69
N GLY A 30 -15.54 -3.19 14.32
CA GLY A 30 -15.79 -2.99 15.74
C GLY A 30 -14.74 -3.63 16.67
N ALA A 31 -13.97 -4.60 16.17
CA ALA A 31 -12.92 -5.28 16.93
C ALA A 31 -11.79 -5.79 16.02
N TYR A 32 -10.60 -5.90 16.60
CA TYR A 32 -9.38 -6.45 16.00
C TYR A 32 -8.59 -7.17 17.10
N ASP A 33 -7.94 -8.28 16.77
CA ASP A 33 -7.02 -8.95 17.69
C ASP A 33 -5.80 -8.06 18.00
N ILE A 34 -5.36 -7.29 17.00
CA ILE A 34 -4.21 -6.38 17.09
C ILE A 34 -4.55 -5.07 16.37
N VAL A 35 -4.26 -3.94 17.02
CA VAL A 35 -4.34 -2.59 16.42
C VAL A 35 -2.93 -2.00 16.40
N ILE A 36 -2.43 -1.70 15.20
CA ILE A 36 -1.12 -1.07 15.01
C ILE A 36 -1.31 0.44 14.88
N ILE A 37 -0.71 1.20 15.81
CA ILE A 37 -0.75 2.66 15.80
C ILE A 37 0.50 3.19 15.07
N GLY A 38 0.27 3.76 13.89
CA GLY A 38 1.31 4.30 13.01
C GLY A 38 1.43 3.51 11.70
N GLY A 39 1.02 4.12 10.58
CA GLY A 39 1.04 3.51 9.24
C GLY A 39 2.35 3.71 8.45
N GLY A 40 3.47 3.92 9.14
CA GLY A 40 4.79 4.02 8.52
C GLY A 40 5.39 2.66 8.20
N GLY A 41 6.63 2.64 7.68
CA GLY A 41 7.31 1.40 7.28
C GLY A 41 7.38 0.34 8.38
N HIS A 42 7.67 0.73 9.63
CA HIS A 42 7.70 -0.20 10.76
C HIS A 42 6.32 -0.79 11.06
N GLY A 43 5.27 0.03 11.14
CA GLY A 43 3.92 -0.47 11.43
C GLY A 43 3.37 -1.38 10.34
N LEU A 44 3.61 -1.04 9.06
CA LEU A 44 3.24 -1.91 7.93
C LEU A 44 4.06 -3.20 7.91
N ALA A 45 5.35 -3.16 8.23
CA ALA A 45 6.17 -4.36 8.34
C ALA A 45 5.69 -5.26 9.49
N THR A 46 5.38 -4.69 10.66
CA THR A 46 4.76 -5.44 11.77
C THR A 46 3.46 -6.11 11.32
N ALA A 47 2.58 -5.39 10.62
CA ALA A 47 1.32 -5.95 10.11
C ALA A 47 1.52 -7.10 9.11
N TYR A 48 2.64 -7.11 8.38
CA TYR A 48 2.99 -8.12 7.39
C TYR A 48 3.58 -9.39 8.02
N TYR A 49 4.32 -9.25 9.12
CA TYR A 49 4.99 -10.37 9.80
C TYR A 49 4.17 -10.98 10.95
N LEU A 50 3.08 -10.34 11.35
CA LEU A 50 2.02 -10.93 12.18
C LEU A 50 1.12 -11.86 11.34
#